data_AF-O65737-F1
#
_entry.id   AF-O65737-F1
#
_cell.length_a   1.000
_cell.length_b   1.000
_cell.length_c   1.000
_cell.angle_alpha   90.00
_cell.angle_beta   90.00
_cell.angle_gamma   90.00
#
_symmetry.space_group_name_H-M   'P 1'
#
loop_
_entity.id
_entity.type
_entity.pdbx_description
1 polymer ?
#
loop_
_entity_poly.entity_id
_entity_poly.type
_entity_poly.pdbx_seq_one_letter_code
_entity_poly.pdbx_strand_id
1 'polypeptide(L)'
;LPSFHRKMTPVSSAFDWQSYNEAPASSGIDDSTTANALLEQIKVTRDSSDYLWYMTDVNISPNEGFIKNGQYPVLTAMSAGHVLHVFVNGQFSGTAYGGLENPKLTFSNSVKLRVGNNKISLLSVAVGLSNVGLHYETWNVGVLGPVTLKGLNEGTRDLSGQKWSYKIGLKGETLNLHTLIGSSSVQWTKGSSLVEKQPLTWYKATFDAPAGNDPLALDMSSMGKGEIWVNGESIGRHWPAYIARGSCGGCNYAGTFTDKKCRTSCGQPTQKWYHIPRSWVNPRGNFLVVLEEWGGDPSGISLVKRT
;
A
#
# COMPACT_ATOMS: atom_id res chain seq x y z
N LEU A 1 -7.67 -2.57 -40.10
CA LEU A 1 -6.61 -2.97 -39.16
C LEU A 1 -7.22 -3.96 -38.18
N PRO A 2 -6.71 -5.19 -38.05
CA PRO A 2 -7.22 -6.10 -37.04
C PRO A 2 -6.93 -5.50 -35.67
N SER A 3 -7.99 -5.10 -34.94
CA SER A 3 -7.82 -4.63 -33.58
C SER A 3 -7.63 -5.86 -32.67
N PHE A 4 -6.42 -6.10 -32.21
CA PHE A 4 -6.14 -7.07 -31.13
C PHE A 4 -6.60 -6.49 -29.77
N HIS A 5 -7.86 -6.04 -29.69
CA HIS A 5 -8.46 -5.65 -28.42
C HIS A 5 -8.80 -6.92 -27.66
N ARG A 6 -8.01 -7.15 -26.60
CA ARG A 6 -8.23 -8.22 -25.63
C ARG A 6 -9.64 -8.05 -25.08
N LYS A 7 -10.51 -9.04 -25.24
CA LYS A 7 -11.83 -8.99 -24.65
C LYS A 7 -11.77 -9.65 -23.27
N MET A 8 -11.86 -8.83 -22.24
CA MET A 8 -11.95 -9.30 -20.86
C MET A 8 -13.42 -9.39 -20.49
N THR A 9 -13.96 -10.60 -20.38
CA THR A 9 -15.38 -10.82 -20.05
C THR A 9 -15.52 -11.24 -18.60
N PRO A 10 -16.31 -10.52 -17.77
CA PRO A 10 -16.63 -10.94 -16.42
C PRO A 10 -17.25 -12.34 -16.40
N VAL A 11 -16.82 -13.14 -15.43
CA VAL A 11 -17.48 -14.39 -15.07
C VAL A 11 -18.69 -14.04 -14.19
N SER A 12 -19.84 -14.66 -14.46
CA SER A 12 -21.10 -14.38 -13.78
C SER A 12 -21.12 -14.93 -12.35
N SER A 13 -20.52 -14.19 -11.41
CA SER A 13 -20.74 -14.33 -9.97
C SER A 13 -20.01 -13.20 -9.24
N ALA A 14 -20.73 -12.42 -8.42
CA ALA A 14 -20.09 -11.53 -7.47
C ALA A 14 -19.45 -12.37 -6.35
N PHE A 15 -18.34 -11.90 -5.80
CA PHE A 15 -17.73 -12.53 -4.63
C PHE A 15 -18.50 -12.16 -3.35
N ASP A 16 -18.66 -13.13 -2.45
CA ASP A 16 -19.15 -12.87 -1.09
C ASP A 16 -17.96 -12.55 -0.18
N TRP A 17 -17.75 -11.26 0.07
CA TRP A 17 -16.58 -10.75 0.77
C TRP A 17 -16.75 -10.74 2.30
N GLN A 18 -15.63 -11.01 2.97
CA GLN A 18 -15.45 -10.70 4.39
C GLN A 18 -14.22 -9.79 4.53
N SER A 19 -14.20 -8.95 5.56
CA SER A 19 -13.11 -8.01 5.82
C SER A 19 -12.54 -8.12 7.22
N TYR A 20 -11.26 -7.81 7.36
CA TYR A 20 -10.57 -7.60 8.62
C TYR A 20 -9.73 -6.33 8.49
N ASN A 21 -10.09 -5.28 9.24
CA ASN A 21 -9.28 -4.07 9.28
C ASN A 21 -8.18 -4.21 10.34
N GLU A 22 -6.94 -4.13 9.89
CA GLU A 22 -5.79 -4.18 10.79
C GLU A 22 -5.54 -2.79 11.39
N ALA A 23 -5.31 -2.75 12.71
CA ALA A 23 -4.91 -1.52 13.37
C ALA A 23 -3.46 -1.15 13.03
N PRO A 24 -3.15 0.13 12.77
CA PRO A 24 -1.77 0.56 12.53
C PRO A 24 -0.89 0.24 13.73
N ALA A 25 0.38 -0.09 13.46
CA ALA A 25 1.34 -0.32 14.54
C ALA A 25 1.52 0.97 15.35
N SER A 26 1.87 0.81 16.63
CA SER A 26 2.04 1.91 17.55
C SER A 26 3.20 1.59 18.49
N SER A 27 4.01 2.60 18.79
CA SER A 27 5.11 2.51 19.74
C SER A 27 4.64 1.99 21.09
N GLY A 28 5.40 1.06 21.68
CA GLY A 28 5.13 0.42 22.96
C GLY A 28 6.38 0.32 23.83
N ILE A 29 6.17 0.00 25.11
CA ILE A 29 7.28 -0.22 26.06
C ILE A 29 8.04 -1.51 25.69
N ASP A 30 7.35 -2.50 25.11
CA ASP A 30 7.88 -3.80 24.74
C ASP A 30 8.42 -3.86 23.29
N ASP A 31 8.66 -2.72 22.65
CA ASP A 31 9.19 -2.68 21.29
C ASP A 31 10.62 -3.24 21.27
N SER A 32 10.81 -4.37 20.59
CA SER A 32 12.07 -5.11 20.57
C SER A 32 13.18 -4.42 19.76
N THR A 33 12.82 -3.50 18.86
CA THR A 33 13.77 -2.80 17.98
C THR A 33 13.56 -1.29 18.07
N THR A 34 14.52 -0.59 18.69
CA THR A 34 14.49 0.88 18.82
C THR A 34 15.87 1.50 18.55
N ALA A 35 15.89 2.75 18.09
CA ALA A 35 17.12 3.51 17.86
C ALA A 35 16.87 5.01 18.05
N ASN A 36 17.88 5.76 18.52
CA ASN A 36 17.84 7.23 18.59
C ASN A 36 18.25 7.86 17.24
N ALA A 37 17.74 7.30 16.15
CA ALA A 37 18.01 7.71 14.77
C ALA A 37 17.01 7.04 13.84
N LEU A 38 16.85 7.60 12.65
CA LEU A 38 16.15 6.99 11.53
C LEU A 38 17.03 5.93 10.84
N LEU A 39 16.52 4.71 10.70
CA LEU A 39 17.21 3.58 10.08
C LEU A 39 16.71 3.34 8.65
N GLU A 40 17.63 2.97 7.76
CA GLU A 40 17.30 2.63 6.37
C GLU A 40 16.47 1.33 6.30
N GLN A 41 15.46 1.30 5.43
CA GLN A 41 14.46 0.24 5.42
C GLN A 41 15.03 -1.14 5.07
N ILE A 42 15.81 -1.26 3.99
CA ILE A 42 16.38 -2.54 3.54
C ILE A 42 17.30 -3.14 4.62
N LYS A 43 18.06 -2.30 5.33
CA LYS A 43 18.92 -2.72 6.43
C LYS A 43 18.13 -3.35 7.57
N VAL A 44 16.93 -2.83 7.86
CA VAL A 44 16.06 -3.32 8.93
C VAL A 44 15.25 -4.53 8.47
N THR A 45 14.57 -4.44 7.33
CA THR A 45 13.66 -5.50 6.85
C THR A 45 14.39 -6.67 6.21
N ARG A 46 15.61 -6.46 5.69
CA ARG A 46 16.32 -7.43 4.84
C ARG A 46 15.44 -7.95 3.69
N ASP A 47 14.55 -7.08 3.19
CA ASP A 47 13.57 -7.38 2.13
C ASP A 47 12.62 -8.54 2.47
N SER A 48 12.42 -8.86 3.76
CA SER A 48 11.49 -9.92 4.18
C SER A 48 10.02 -9.51 4.10
N SER A 49 9.75 -8.21 3.96
CA SER A 49 8.43 -7.62 3.75
C SER A 49 8.60 -6.24 3.10
N ASP A 50 7.61 -5.85 2.28
CA ASP A 50 7.54 -4.51 1.71
C ASP A 50 7.37 -3.42 2.78
N TYR A 51 6.88 -3.78 3.96
CA TYR A 51 6.38 -2.87 4.98
C TYR A 51 7.37 -2.69 6.14
N LEU A 52 7.67 -1.44 6.48
CA LEU A 52 8.38 -1.07 7.71
C LEU A 52 7.66 0.07 8.43
N TRP A 53 7.30 -0.18 9.67
CA TRP A 53 6.79 0.85 10.58
C TRP A 53 7.95 1.61 11.23
N TYR A 54 7.92 2.94 11.12
CA TYR A 54 8.72 3.89 11.88
C TYR A 54 7.80 4.59 12.87
N MET A 55 8.00 4.36 14.17
CA MET A 55 7.08 4.82 15.21
C MET A 55 7.81 5.70 16.21
N THR A 56 7.19 6.81 16.59
CA THR A 56 7.74 7.71 17.60
C THR A 56 6.67 8.43 18.38
N ASP A 57 7.04 8.91 19.55
CA ASP A 57 6.17 9.67 20.44
C ASP A 57 6.50 11.16 20.38
N VAL A 58 5.47 12.00 20.47
CA VAL A 58 5.58 13.46 20.52
C VAL A 58 4.73 13.98 21.67
N ASN A 59 5.39 14.50 22.70
CA ASN A 59 4.70 15.14 23.81
C ASN A 59 4.38 16.61 23.48
N ILE A 60 3.14 16.99 23.70
CA ILE A 60 2.58 18.32 23.44
C ILE A 60 2.19 18.97 24.76
N SER A 61 2.72 20.17 25.01
CA SER A 61 2.42 20.94 26.21
C SER A 61 0.97 21.45 26.21
N PRO A 62 0.27 21.51 27.36
CA PRO A 62 -1.05 22.15 27.47
C PRO A 62 -1.03 23.64 27.08
N ASN A 63 0.14 24.28 27.10
CA ASN A 63 0.30 25.70 26.78
C ASN A 63 0.58 26.00 25.30
N GLU A 64 0.58 24.98 24.43
CA GLU A 64 0.81 25.15 23.00
C GLU A 64 -0.23 26.09 22.37
N GLY A 65 0.25 27.07 21.59
CA GLY A 65 -0.60 28.10 20.99
C GLY A 65 -1.64 27.54 20.03
N PHE A 66 -1.29 26.46 19.33
CA PHE A 66 -2.17 25.79 18.38
C PHE A 66 -3.42 25.18 19.03
N ILE A 67 -3.33 24.81 20.31
CA ILE A 67 -4.47 24.30 21.10
C ILE A 67 -5.51 25.41 21.31
N LYS A 68 -5.07 26.66 21.45
CA LYS A 68 -5.95 27.81 21.76
C LYS A 68 -6.58 28.42 20.52
N ASN A 69 -5.87 28.44 19.40
CA ASN A 69 -6.30 29.11 18.17
C ASN A 69 -6.94 28.18 17.14
N GLY A 70 -7.00 26.87 17.41
CA GLY A 70 -7.60 25.86 16.53
C GLY A 70 -6.77 25.53 15.28
N GLN A 71 -5.53 26.02 15.18
CA GLN A 71 -4.61 25.63 14.12
C GLN A 71 -4.00 24.26 14.44
N TYR A 72 -3.62 23.52 13.39
CA TYR A 72 -2.93 22.24 13.55
C TYR A 72 -1.48 22.36 13.10
N PRO A 73 -0.52 21.81 13.88
CA PRO A 73 0.88 21.80 13.48
C PRO A 73 1.05 20.96 12.20
N VAL A 74 2.08 21.29 11.42
CA VAL A 74 2.38 20.64 10.15
C VAL A 74 3.48 19.62 10.39
N LEU A 75 3.18 18.34 10.13
CA LEU A 75 4.17 17.27 10.11
C LEU A 75 4.72 17.15 8.70
N THR A 76 6.04 17.27 8.57
CA THR A 76 6.77 17.00 7.34
C THR A 76 7.64 15.77 7.55
N ALA A 77 7.55 14.76 6.67
CA ALA A 77 8.37 13.57 6.70
C ALA A 77 8.94 13.28 5.31
N MET A 78 10.26 13.31 5.20
CA MET A 78 10.97 12.96 3.97
C MET A 78 11.41 11.49 4.00
N SER A 79 11.22 10.81 2.87
CA SER A 79 11.58 9.41 2.68
C SER A 79 12.29 9.22 1.35
N ALA A 80 13.22 8.26 1.32
CA ALA A 80 13.88 7.82 0.10
C ALA A 80 12.94 7.01 -0.82
N GLY A 81 11.74 6.65 -0.34
CA GLY A 81 10.69 6.00 -1.10
C GLY A 81 10.14 4.77 -0.39
N HIS A 82 9.17 4.05 -0.99
CA HIS A 82 8.48 4.37 -2.25
C HIS A 82 7.06 4.90 -2.01
N VAL A 83 6.42 4.44 -0.95
CA VAL A 83 5.14 4.95 -0.43
C VAL A 83 5.30 5.20 1.06
N LEU A 84 4.61 6.22 1.56
CA LEU A 84 4.57 6.57 2.97
C LEU A 84 3.13 6.84 3.38
N HIS A 85 2.62 6.06 4.33
CA HIS A 85 1.39 6.37 5.04
C HIS A 85 1.71 6.95 6.41
N VAL A 86 0.94 7.96 6.81
CA VAL A 86 1.11 8.63 8.09
C VAL A 86 -0.12 8.39 8.94
N PHE A 87 0.11 7.85 10.14
CA PHE A 87 -0.91 7.68 11.16
C PHE A 87 -0.54 8.49 12.40
N VAL A 88 -1.51 9.21 12.95
CA VAL A 88 -1.35 10.01 14.16
C VAL A 88 -2.41 9.55 15.16
N ASN A 89 -1.97 9.10 16.33
CA ASN A 89 -2.81 8.52 17.37
C ASN A 89 -3.70 7.37 16.85
N GLY A 90 -3.15 6.56 15.94
CA GLY A 90 -3.86 5.45 15.30
C GLY A 90 -4.84 5.85 14.19
N GLN A 91 -4.97 7.15 13.88
CA GLN A 91 -5.83 7.64 12.80
C GLN A 91 -5.01 7.97 11.56
N PHE A 92 -5.51 7.54 10.40
CA PHE A 92 -4.90 7.84 9.11
C PHE A 92 -4.91 9.35 8.83
N SER A 93 -3.74 9.91 8.49
CA SER A 93 -3.52 11.34 8.22
C SER A 93 -3.15 11.63 6.77
N GLY A 94 -2.81 10.61 5.98
CA GLY A 94 -2.61 10.72 4.54
C GLY A 94 -1.48 9.84 4.01
N THR A 95 -1.29 9.92 2.69
CA THR A 95 -0.32 9.14 1.93
C THR A 95 0.50 10.06 1.03
N ALA A 96 1.78 9.75 0.86
CA ALA A 96 2.63 10.27 -0.22
C ALA A 96 3.30 9.09 -0.93
N TYR A 97 3.55 9.21 -2.23
CA TYR A 97 4.22 8.16 -3.02
C TYR A 97 5.07 8.76 -4.13
N GLY A 98 6.18 8.09 -4.44
CA GLY A 98 7.08 8.44 -5.54
C GLY A 98 6.69 7.78 -6.87
N GLY A 99 7.46 8.05 -7.91
CA GLY A 99 7.42 7.31 -9.18
C GLY A 99 8.74 6.61 -9.45
N LEU A 100 8.80 5.79 -10.51
CA LEU A 100 10.01 5.01 -10.84
C LEU A 100 11.27 5.88 -10.97
N GLU A 101 11.18 7.02 -11.66
CA GLU A 101 12.32 7.93 -11.87
C GLU A 101 12.65 8.77 -10.62
N ASN A 102 11.67 9.02 -9.77
CA ASN A 102 11.80 9.84 -8.56
C ASN A 102 11.10 9.13 -7.39
N PRO A 103 11.75 8.13 -6.79
CA PRO A 103 11.16 7.33 -5.70
C PRO A 103 11.05 8.12 -4.39
N LYS A 104 11.95 9.09 -4.18
CA LYS A 104 11.94 10.00 -3.03
C LYS A 104 10.61 10.74 -2.92
N LEU A 105 10.15 10.93 -1.70
CA LEU A 105 8.87 11.56 -1.41
C LEU A 105 8.93 12.43 -0.17
N THR A 106 7.99 13.36 -0.09
CA THR A 106 7.76 14.20 1.09
C THR A 106 6.27 14.17 1.41
N PHE A 107 5.93 13.70 2.61
CA PHE A 107 4.63 13.99 3.20
C PHE A 107 4.71 15.32 3.93
N SER A 108 3.74 16.21 3.74
CA SER A 108 3.67 17.48 4.47
C SER A 108 2.23 17.95 4.62
N ASN A 109 1.61 17.69 5.77
CA ASN A 109 0.22 18.06 6.04
C ASN A 109 0.04 18.48 7.51
N SER A 110 -1.04 19.22 7.78
CA SER A 110 -1.50 19.49 9.14
C SER A 110 -1.96 18.21 9.83
N VAL A 111 -1.53 18.00 11.07
CA VAL A 111 -1.87 16.81 11.86
C VAL A 111 -2.56 17.15 13.17
N LYS A 112 -3.57 16.35 13.54
CA LYS A 112 -4.33 16.55 14.78
C LYS A 112 -3.57 15.95 15.96
N LEU A 113 -2.97 16.82 16.77
CA LEU A 113 -2.33 16.44 18.02
C LEU A 113 -3.18 16.88 19.22
N ARG A 114 -3.13 16.10 20.30
CA ARG A 114 -3.76 16.38 21.59
C ARG A 114 -2.70 16.76 22.63
N VAL A 115 -3.13 17.38 23.73
CA VAL A 115 -2.26 17.62 24.89
C VAL A 115 -1.73 16.29 25.43
N GLY A 116 -0.46 16.27 25.84
CA GLY A 116 0.23 15.08 26.32
C GLY A 116 0.85 14.26 25.19
N ASN A 117 0.92 12.95 25.38
CA ASN A 117 1.61 12.07 24.43
C ASN A 117 0.77 11.79 23.17
N ASN A 118 1.42 11.97 22.02
CA ASN A 118 0.89 11.63 20.71
C ASN A 118 1.78 10.60 20.04
N LYS A 119 1.17 9.61 19.41
CA LYS A 119 1.90 8.56 18.71
C LYS A 119 1.88 8.83 17.21
N ILE A 120 3.04 8.94 16.60
CA ILE A 120 3.22 9.08 15.16
C ILE A 120 3.74 7.74 14.65
N SER A 121 2.97 7.11 13.76
CA SER A 121 3.35 5.86 13.10
C SER A 121 3.41 6.10 11.61
N LEU A 122 4.59 5.94 11.04
CA LEU A 122 4.83 6.07 9.61
C LEU A 122 5.00 4.66 9.04
N LEU A 123 4.15 4.29 8.09
CA LEU A 123 4.30 3.04 7.35
C LEU A 123 5.02 3.34 6.04
N SER A 124 6.28 2.93 5.97
CA SER A 124 7.09 3.00 4.76
C SER A 124 6.92 1.72 3.96
N VAL A 125 6.79 1.84 2.64
CA VAL A 125 6.55 0.71 1.74
C VAL A 125 7.55 0.71 0.59
N ALA A 126 8.21 -0.43 0.39
CA ALA A 126 9.01 -0.71 -0.80
C ALA A 126 8.11 -1.28 -1.91
N VAL A 127 8.37 -0.95 -3.19
CA VAL A 127 7.59 -1.46 -4.33
C VAL A 127 8.56 -2.07 -5.33
N GLY A 128 9.22 -3.14 -4.90
CA GLY A 128 10.44 -3.64 -5.53
C GLY A 128 11.68 -2.79 -5.21
N LEU A 129 12.84 -3.36 -5.48
CA LEU A 129 14.15 -2.70 -5.30
C LEU A 129 14.72 -2.28 -6.65
N SER A 130 15.61 -1.29 -6.63
CA SER A 130 16.30 -0.81 -7.82
C SER A 130 17.09 -1.94 -8.49
N ASN A 131 17.04 -2.00 -9.82
CA ASN A 131 17.61 -3.09 -10.61
C ASN A 131 18.46 -2.63 -11.81
N VAL A 132 18.71 -1.32 -11.93
CA VAL A 132 19.52 -0.72 -13.00
C VAL A 132 20.07 0.63 -12.54
N GLY A 133 21.34 0.91 -12.88
CA GLY A 133 22.05 2.14 -12.49
C GLY A 133 23.49 1.86 -12.08
N LEU A 134 24.35 2.88 -12.03
CA LEU A 134 25.65 2.74 -11.39
C LEU A 134 25.43 2.81 -9.86
N HIS A 135 25.94 1.81 -9.14
CA HIS A 135 25.79 1.70 -7.68
C HIS A 135 24.34 1.71 -7.16
N TYR A 136 23.39 1.14 -7.91
CA TYR A 136 21.98 1.14 -7.48
C TYR A 136 21.77 0.35 -6.18
N GLU A 137 22.68 -0.56 -5.84
CA GLU A 137 22.71 -1.31 -4.59
C GLU A 137 22.92 -0.42 -3.36
N THR A 138 23.41 0.82 -3.53
CA THR A 138 23.63 1.78 -2.44
C THR A 138 22.49 2.78 -2.29
N TRP A 139 21.44 2.70 -3.12
CA TRP A 139 20.31 3.63 -3.06
C TRP A 139 19.37 3.25 -1.92
N ASN A 140 19.09 4.21 -1.05
CA ASN A 140 18.31 3.99 0.17
C ASN A 140 16.82 3.83 -0.11
N VAL A 141 16.13 3.13 0.80
CA VAL A 141 14.66 3.10 0.89
C VAL A 141 14.23 3.48 2.31
N GLY A 142 13.05 4.06 2.42
CA GLY A 142 12.42 4.37 3.71
C GLY A 142 12.71 5.75 4.28
N VAL A 143 12.17 5.98 5.48
CA VAL A 143 12.16 7.29 6.15
C VAL A 143 13.54 7.56 6.75
N LEU A 144 14.37 8.31 6.02
CA LEU A 144 15.66 8.80 6.49
C LEU A 144 15.64 10.28 6.86
N GLY A 145 14.47 10.90 6.76
CA GLY A 145 14.24 12.26 7.19
C GLY A 145 14.78 13.32 6.23
N PRO A 146 14.75 14.59 6.66
CA PRO A 146 14.28 15.05 7.98
C PRO A 146 12.79 14.77 8.23
N VAL A 147 12.44 14.54 9.50
CA VAL A 147 11.07 14.48 10.00
C VAL A 147 10.87 15.63 10.97
N THR A 148 10.01 16.59 10.63
CA THR A 148 9.85 17.84 11.39
C THR A 148 8.39 18.14 11.72
N LEU A 149 8.17 18.82 12.84
CA LEU A 149 6.87 19.29 13.28
C LEU A 149 6.90 20.80 13.47
N LYS A 150 6.27 21.53 12.54
CA LYS A 150 6.22 22.99 12.52
C LYS A 150 4.92 23.51 13.14
N GLY A 151 5.00 24.66 13.82
CA GLY A 151 3.83 25.34 14.39
C GLY A 151 3.63 25.07 15.88
N LEU A 152 4.70 24.66 16.56
CA LEU A 152 4.77 24.65 18.01
C LEU A 152 5.21 26.02 18.53
N ASN A 153 5.02 26.31 19.82
CA ASN A 153 5.51 27.53 20.46
C ASN A 153 7.04 27.68 20.33
N GLU A 154 7.77 26.56 20.35
CA GLU A 154 9.22 26.48 20.13
C GLU A 154 9.62 26.62 18.64
N GLY A 155 8.65 26.86 17.75
CA GLY A 155 8.86 26.96 16.31
C GLY A 155 8.70 25.62 15.59
N THR A 156 9.82 25.01 15.24
CA THR A 156 9.87 23.72 14.51
C THR A 156 10.73 22.72 15.27
N ARG A 157 10.14 21.59 15.62
CA ARG A 157 10.85 20.48 16.26
C ARG A 157 11.35 19.50 15.20
N ASP A 158 12.62 19.14 15.25
CA ASP A 158 13.17 18.02 14.46
C ASP A 158 13.04 16.72 15.26
N LEU A 159 12.34 15.75 14.70
CA LEU A 159 12.07 14.44 15.30
C LEU A 159 13.09 13.38 14.82
N SER A 160 13.98 13.70 13.90
CA SER A 160 14.84 12.71 13.23
C SER A 160 15.84 12.04 14.19
N GLY A 161 16.31 12.79 15.20
CA GLY A 161 17.30 12.33 16.18
C GLY A 161 16.72 11.78 17.49
N GLN A 162 15.39 11.69 17.62
CA GLN A 162 14.76 11.16 18.83
C GLN A 162 14.63 9.63 18.78
N LYS A 163 14.08 9.01 19.84
CA LYS A 163 13.86 7.57 19.88
C LYS A 163 12.77 7.16 18.89
N TRP A 164 13.13 6.31 17.94
CA TRP A 164 12.23 5.62 17.01
C TRP A 164 12.15 4.13 17.34
N SER A 165 10.94 3.58 17.25
CA SER A 165 10.66 2.14 17.31
C SER A 165 10.34 1.61 15.92
N TYR A 166 10.67 0.36 15.68
CA TYR A 166 10.56 -0.28 14.37
C TYR A 166 9.77 -1.58 14.44
N LYS A 167 8.90 -1.81 13.44
CA LYS A 167 8.22 -3.09 13.24
C LYS A 167 8.23 -3.49 11.77
N ILE A 168 8.80 -4.65 11.49
CA ILE A 168 8.84 -5.24 10.14
C ILE A 168 7.47 -5.87 9.86
N GLY A 169 6.93 -5.60 8.67
CA GLY A 169 5.71 -6.21 8.19
C GLY A 169 4.43 -5.73 8.89
N LEU A 170 3.33 -6.34 8.47
CA LEU A 170 1.99 -6.18 8.98
C LEU A 170 1.64 -7.35 9.91
N LYS A 171 0.70 -7.12 10.83
CA LYS A 171 0.15 -8.16 11.70
C LYS A 171 -0.51 -9.26 10.86
N GLY A 172 -1.20 -8.90 9.78
CA GLY A 172 -1.79 -9.89 8.88
C GLY A 172 -0.77 -10.79 8.16
N GLU A 173 0.43 -10.28 7.87
CA GLU A 173 1.55 -11.10 7.36
C GLU A 173 2.03 -12.07 8.44
N THR A 174 2.25 -11.59 9.67
CA THR A 174 2.68 -12.44 10.80
C THR A 174 1.67 -13.55 11.11
N LEU A 175 0.37 -13.26 10.96
CA LEU A 175 -0.73 -14.21 11.16
C LEU A 175 -0.99 -15.09 9.93
N ASN A 176 -0.28 -14.89 8.83
CA ASN A 176 -0.46 -15.60 7.57
C ASN A 176 -1.93 -15.59 7.09
N LEU A 177 -2.59 -14.43 7.13
CA LEU A 177 -4.03 -14.31 6.78
C LEU A 177 -4.36 -14.73 5.34
N HIS A 178 -3.36 -14.75 4.46
CA HIS A 178 -3.45 -15.26 3.10
C HIS A 178 -3.64 -16.79 3.01
N THR A 179 -3.41 -17.52 4.11
CA THR A 179 -3.62 -18.97 4.21
C THR A 179 -4.95 -19.30 4.89
N LEU A 180 -5.51 -20.48 4.59
CA LEU A 180 -6.73 -20.98 5.24
C LEU A 180 -6.59 -21.06 6.77
N ILE A 181 -5.45 -21.56 7.26
CA ILE A 181 -5.19 -21.74 8.70
C ILE A 181 -5.02 -20.38 9.39
N GLY A 182 -4.19 -19.50 8.82
CA GLY A 182 -3.97 -18.17 9.39
C GLY A 182 -5.22 -17.31 9.37
N SER A 183 -6.07 -17.43 8.34
CA SER A 183 -7.33 -16.71 8.26
C SER A 183 -8.25 -16.95 9.46
N SER A 184 -8.17 -18.10 10.12
CA SER A 184 -8.99 -18.40 11.32
C SER A 184 -8.54 -17.65 12.58
N SER A 185 -7.40 -16.95 12.57
CA SER A 185 -6.84 -16.29 13.76
C SER A 185 -7.44 -14.91 14.06
N VAL A 186 -8.36 -14.42 13.22
CA VAL A 186 -9.01 -13.10 13.38
C VAL A 186 -10.51 -13.19 13.18
N GLN A 187 -11.22 -12.21 13.72
CA GLN A 187 -12.66 -12.07 13.55
C GLN A 187 -12.94 -11.26 12.28
N TRP A 188 -13.50 -11.92 11.27
CA TRP A 188 -13.87 -11.31 10.00
C TRP A 188 -15.29 -10.73 10.07
N THR A 189 -15.50 -9.56 9.48
CA THR A 189 -16.81 -8.93 9.34
C THR A 189 -17.38 -9.15 7.94
N LYS A 190 -18.70 -9.12 7.80
CA LYS A 190 -19.42 -9.34 6.53
C LYS A 190 -20.70 -8.52 6.47
N GLY A 191 -21.35 -8.49 5.30
CA GLY A 191 -22.62 -7.77 5.11
C GLY A 191 -22.48 -6.28 5.39
N SER A 192 -23.40 -5.70 6.16
CA SER A 192 -23.37 -4.26 6.51
C SER A 192 -22.17 -3.81 7.34
N SER A 193 -21.41 -4.74 7.93
CA SER A 193 -20.18 -4.47 8.68
C SER A 193 -18.92 -4.68 7.84
N LEU A 194 -19.06 -4.93 6.53
CA LEU A 194 -17.93 -4.99 5.61
C LEU A 194 -17.23 -3.62 5.60
N VAL A 195 -15.91 -3.63 5.82
CA VAL A 195 -15.10 -2.43 5.79
C VAL A 195 -14.82 -2.07 4.35
N GLU A 196 -15.09 -0.83 3.95
CA GLU A 196 -14.81 -0.33 2.60
C GLU A 196 -14.00 0.96 2.68
N LYS A 197 -13.13 1.20 1.69
CA LYS A 197 -12.39 2.45 1.52
C LYS A 197 -11.56 2.85 2.77
N GLN A 198 -11.18 1.87 3.58
CA GLN A 198 -10.26 2.04 4.71
C GLN A 198 -8.90 1.43 4.38
N PRO A 199 -7.79 2.10 4.75
CA PRO A 199 -6.45 1.56 4.58
C PRO A 199 -6.22 0.34 5.47
N LEU A 200 -5.23 -0.48 5.11
CA LEU A 200 -4.81 -1.67 5.86
C LEU A 200 -5.95 -2.66 6.12
N THR A 201 -6.74 -2.93 5.09
CA THR A 201 -7.88 -3.86 5.17
C THR A 201 -7.58 -5.14 4.42
N TRP A 202 -7.72 -6.27 5.10
CA TRP A 202 -7.68 -7.58 4.50
C TRP A 202 -9.08 -7.97 4.05
N TYR A 203 -9.23 -8.48 2.84
CA TYR A 203 -10.45 -9.05 2.30
C TYR A 203 -10.25 -10.52 1.97
N LYS A 204 -11.29 -11.32 2.15
CA LYS A 204 -11.31 -12.70 1.67
C LYS A 204 -12.64 -13.08 1.07
N ALA A 205 -12.59 -13.97 0.09
CA ALA A 205 -13.74 -14.59 -0.54
C ALA A 205 -13.42 -16.04 -0.92
N THR A 206 -14.46 -16.76 -1.34
CA THR A 206 -14.30 -18.07 -1.98
C THR A 206 -14.96 -18.06 -3.35
N PHE A 207 -14.41 -18.82 -4.30
CA PHE A 207 -14.98 -18.89 -5.65
C PHE A 207 -14.73 -20.23 -6.34
N ASP A 208 -15.60 -20.57 -7.28
CA ASP A 208 -15.46 -21.74 -8.15
C ASP A 208 -14.77 -21.34 -9.46
N ALA A 209 -13.95 -22.24 -10.01
CA ALA A 209 -13.25 -21.94 -11.25
C ALA A 209 -14.24 -21.86 -12.43
N PRO A 210 -14.16 -20.84 -13.29
CA PRO A 210 -15.04 -20.73 -14.44
C PRO A 210 -14.75 -21.83 -15.46
N ALA A 211 -15.77 -22.25 -16.20
CA ALA A 211 -15.62 -23.24 -17.26
C ALA A 211 -14.68 -22.78 -18.39
N GLY A 212 -14.14 -23.76 -19.12
CA GLY A 212 -13.24 -23.56 -20.25
C GLY A 212 -11.78 -23.37 -19.86
N ASN A 213 -10.93 -23.16 -20.87
CA ASN A 213 -9.47 -23.07 -20.72
C ASN A 213 -8.92 -21.64 -20.92
N ASP A 214 -9.81 -20.65 -21.11
CA ASP A 214 -9.41 -19.26 -21.32
C ASP A 214 -8.58 -18.74 -20.13
N PRO A 215 -7.53 -17.93 -20.34
CA PRO A 215 -6.77 -17.33 -19.25
C PRO A 215 -7.64 -16.50 -18.31
N LEU A 216 -7.29 -16.48 -17.03
CA LEU A 216 -8.02 -15.78 -15.98
C LEU A 216 -7.27 -14.56 -15.47
N ALA A 217 -8.02 -13.56 -15.03
CA ALA A 217 -7.48 -12.45 -14.26
C ALA A 217 -8.54 -11.89 -13.29
N LEU A 218 -8.10 -11.11 -12.31
CA LEU A 218 -8.98 -10.24 -11.52
C LEU A 218 -8.97 -8.84 -12.11
N ASP A 219 -10.15 -8.28 -12.36
CA ASP A 219 -10.33 -6.83 -12.50
C ASP A 219 -10.32 -6.20 -11.12
N MET A 220 -9.27 -5.41 -10.84
CA MET A 220 -9.08 -4.75 -9.54
C MET A 220 -9.36 -3.25 -9.64
N SER A 221 -10.05 -2.77 -10.67
CA SER A 221 -10.21 -1.31 -10.91
C SER A 221 -10.93 -0.54 -9.79
N SER A 222 -11.66 -1.20 -8.90
CA SER A 222 -12.29 -0.61 -7.71
C SER A 222 -11.38 -0.52 -6.48
N MET A 223 -10.15 -1.03 -6.59
CA MET A 223 -9.20 -1.18 -5.48
C MET A 223 -8.09 -0.13 -5.55
N GLY A 224 -7.24 -0.10 -4.51
CA GLY A 224 -6.19 0.90 -4.34
C GLY A 224 -4.81 0.35 -4.67
N LYS A 225 -4.18 -0.25 -3.66
CA LYS A 225 -2.87 -0.90 -3.73
C LYS A 225 -2.81 -2.06 -2.74
N GLY A 226 -2.01 -3.08 -3.02
CA GLY A 226 -1.63 -4.08 -2.04
C GLY A 226 -1.17 -5.36 -2.71
N GLU A 227 -1.62 -6.51 -2.22
CA GLU A 227 -1.22 -7.82 -2.73
C GLU A 227 -2.39 -8.81 -2.73
N ILE A 228 -2.35 -9.77 -3.65
CA ILE A 228 -3.42 -10.74 -3.89
C ILE A 228 -2.85 -12.15 -3.77
N TRP A 229 -3.60 -13.04 -3.13
CA TRP A 229 -3.32 -14.47 -3.04
C TRP A 229 -4.49 -15.31 -3.51
N VAL A 230 -4.17 -16.42 -4.19
CA VAL A 230 -5.13 -17.46 -4.57
C VAL A 230 -4.63 -18.79 -4.02
N ASN A 231 -5.44 -19.44 -3.18
CA ASN A 231 -5.10 -20.70 -2.52
C ASN A 231 -3.78 -20.65 -1.73
N GLY A 232 -3.46 -19.49 -1.14
CA GLY A 232 -2.22 -19.25 -0.39
C GLY A 232 -1.04 -18.81 -1.24
N GLU A 233 -1.12 -18.92 -2.58
CA GLU A 233 -0.06 -18.48 -3.49
C GLU A 233 -0.24 -17.01 -3.87
N SER A 234 0.81 -16.21 -3.71
CA SER A 234 0.78 -14.80 -4.14
C SER A 234 0.76 -14.72 -5.67
N ILE A 235 -0.23 -14.02 -6.21
CA ILE A 235 -0.26 -13.66 -7.65
C ILE A 235 0.39 -12.29 -7.90
N GLY A 236 0.92 -11.65 -6.86
CA GLY A 236 1.67 -10.41 -6.90
C GLY A 236 0.91 -9.18 -6.41
N ARG A 237 1.63 -8.04 -6.45
CA ARG A 237 1.13 -6.73 -6.01
C ARG A 237 0.07 -6.19 -6.97
N HIS A 238 -0.99 -5.59 -6.44
CA HIS A 238 -1.89 -4.73 -7.21
C HIS A 238 -1.65 -3.26 -6.91
N TRP A 239 -1.72 -2.41 -7.94
CA TRP A 239 -1.74 -0.96 -7.78
C TRP A 239 -2.59 -0.24 -8.85
N PRO A 240 -3.87 -0.61 -9.00
CA PRO A 240 -4.77 -0.01 -9.98
C PRO A 240 -5.02 1.50 -9.76
N ALA A 241 -4.89 2.01 -8.53
CA ALA A 241 -4.99 3.45 -8.27
C ALA A 241 -3.83 4.28 -8.85
N TYR A 242 -2.72 3.64 -9.24
CA TYR A 242 -1.64 4.34 -9.93
C TYR A 242 -1.99 4.48 -11.42
N ILE A 243 -2.48 5.67 -11.78
CA ILE A 243 -2.98 5.97 -13.13
C ILE A 243 -1.83 6.24 -14.10
N ALA A 244 -1.89 5.62 -15.28
CA ALA A 244 -0.90 5.76 -16.33
C ALA A 244 -0.89 7.20 -16.88
N ARG A 245 0.28 7.83 -16.81
CA ARG A 245 0.55 9.18 -17.34
C ARG A 245 1.57 9.11 -18.47
N GLY A 246 1.46 10.00 -19.43
CA GLY A 246 2.38 10.10 -20.56
C GLY A 246 1.69 10.60 -21.82
N SER A 247 2.38 10.49 -22.94
CA SER A 247 1.81 10.75 -24.27
C SER A 247 1.38 9.41 -24.88
N CYS A 248 0.09 9.28 -25.14
CA CYS A 248 -0.49 8.16 -25.88
C CYS A 248 -1.15 8.71 -27.15
N GLY A 249 -0.92 8.06 -28.29
CA GLY A 249 -1.45 8.50 -29.57
C GLY A 249 -1.41 7.40 -30.61
N GLY A 250 -2.00 7.67 -31.78
CA GLY A 250 -1.86 6.77 -32.93
C GLY A 250 -0.39 6.68 -33.34
N CYS A 251 0.08 5.47 -33.64
CA CYS A 251 1.44 5.26 -34.11
C CYS A 251 1.46 4.40 -35.38
N ASN A 252 2.58 4.49 -36.12
CA ASN A 252 2.84 3.72 -37.33
C ASN A 252 4.10 2.86 -37.14
N TYR A 253 4.11 1.68 -37.74
CA TYR A 253 5.25 0.76 -37.75
C TYR A 253 6.49 1.40 -38.41
N ALA A 254 6.31 2.22 -39.46
CA ALA A 254 7.40 2.84 -40.20
C ALA A 254 8.20 3.84 -39.35
N GLY A 255 9.51 3.94 -39.62
CA GLY A 255 10.44 4.85 -38.94
C GLY A 255 10.98 4.32 -37.61
N THR A 256 12.04 4.96 -37.11
CA THR A 256 12.74 4.54 -35.87
C THR A 256 11.77 4.41 -34.69
N PHE A 257 11.90 3.31 -33.96
CA PHE A 257 11.09 3.04 -32.78
C PHE A 257 11.75 3.63 -31.52
N THR A 258 10.91 4.07 -30.59
CA THR A 258 11.29 4.38 -29.20
C THR A 258 10.24 3.79 -28.26
N ASP A 259 10.61 3.57 -27.00
CA ASP A 259 9.71 3.11 -25.93
C ASP A 259 8.49 4.05 -25.69
N LYS A 260 8.53 5.25 -26.25
CA LYS A 260 7.46 6.28 -26.19
C LYS A 260 6.56 6.30 -27.42
N LYS A 261 6.97 5.69 -28.54
CA LYS A 261 6.31 5.86 -29.85
C LYS A 261 4.86 5.35 -29.90
N CYS A 262 4.58 4.22 -29.25
CA CYS A 262 3.30 3.49 -29.36
C CYS A 262 2.67 3.21 -27.99
N ARG A 263 2.79 4.12 -27.03
CA ARG A 263 2.20 3.93 -25.70
C ARG A 263 0.66 4.03 -25.78
N THR A 264 -0.02 3.23 -24.97
CA THR A 264 -1.48 3.17 -24.88
C THR A 264 -1.95 3.28 -23.42
N SER A 265 -3.26 3.36 -23.22
CA SER A 265 -3.89 3.28 -21.89
C SER A 265 -3.59 4.44 -20.94
N CYS A 266 -3.14 5.60 -21.44
CA CYS A 266 -3.05 6.82 -20.64
C CYS A 266 -4.41 7.15 -20.01
N GLY A 267 -4.42 7.59 -18.76
CA GLY A 267 -5.63 7.91 -17.99
C GLY A 267 -6.37 6.69 -17.43
N GLN A 268 -5.87 5.47 -17.67
CA GLN A 268 -6.37 4.23 -17.06
C GLN A 268 -5.43 3.78 -15.92
N PRO A 269 -5.87 2.85 -15.05
CA PRO A 269 -4.96 2.11 -14.18
C PRO A 269 -3.74 1.59 -14.95
N THR A 270 -2.52 1.81 -14.45
CA THR A 270 -1.29 1.28 -15.06
C THR A 270 -1.37 -0.22 -15.26
N GLN A 271 -1.99 -0.92 -14.30
CA GLN A 271 -2.44 -2.29 -14.44
C GLN A 271 -3.83 -2.46 -13.81
N LYS A 272 -4.80 -2.83 -14.66
CA LYS A 272 -6.19 -3.08 -14.27
C LYS A 272 -6.45 -4.56 -13.94
N TRP A 273 -5.87 -5.45 -14.75
CA TRP A 273 -6.11 -6.89 -14.67
C TRP A 273 -4.87 -7.63 -14.14
N TYR A 274 -5.10 -8.53 -13.18
CA TYR A 274 -4.07 -9.29 -12.47
C TYR A 274 -4.24 -10.77 -12.77
N HIS A 275 -3.26 -11.36 -13.45
CA HIS A 275 -3.35 -12.72 -13.98
C HIS A 275 -3.45 -13.76 -12.87
N ILE A 276 -4.38 -14.71 -13.03
CA ILE A 276 -4.48 -15.92 -12.19
C ILE A 276 -4.11 -17.12 -13.06
N PRO A 277 -3.02 -17.85 -12.74
CA PRO A 277 -2.71 -19.10 -13.43
C PRO A 277 -3.84 -20.12 -13.26
N ARG A 278 -4.30 -20.69 -14.37
CA ARG A 278 -5.33 -21.77 -14.36
C ARG A 278 -4.91 -22.97 -13.52
N SER A 279 -3.61 -23.25 -13.44
CA SER A 279 -3.03 -24.34 -12.64
C SER A 279 -3.09 -24.09 -11.13
N TRP A 280 -3.35 -22.85 -10.69
CA TRP A 280 -3.44 -22.50 -9.27
C TRP A 280 -4.88 -22.52 -8.73
N VAL A 281 -5.87 -22.79 -9.59
CA VAL A 281 -7.27 -22.86 -9.21
C VAL A 281 -7.78 -24.30 -9.24
N ASN A 282 -8.45 -24.68 -8.16
CA ASN A 282 -9.24 -25.90 -8.04
C ASN A 282 -10.61 -25.71 -8.74
N PRO A 283 -11.30 -26.80 -9.11
CA PRO A 283 -12.64 -26.69 -9.69
C PRO A 283 -13.62 -25.90 -8.81
N ARG A 284 -13.53 -26.02 -7.49
CA ARG A 284 -14.40 -25.35 -6.52
C ARG A 284 -13.65 -24.90 -5.27
N GLY A 285 -14.24 -23.95 -4.54
CA GLY A 285 -13.79 -23.57 -3.20
C GLY A 285 -12.41 -22.92 -3.15
N ASN A 286 -12.03 -22.17 -4.19
CA ASN A 286 -10.77 -21.45 -4.22
C ASN A 286 -10.78 -20.32 -3.20
N PHE A 287 -9.70 -20.19 -2.42
CA PHE A 287 -9.55 -19.17 -1.40
C PHE A 287 -8.87 -17.94 -1.99
N LEU A 288 -9.58 -16.81 -2.04
CA LEU A 288 -9.06 -15.53 -2.52
C LEU A 288 -8.83 -14.61 -1.33
N VAL A 289 -7.62 -14.07 -1.20
CA VAL A 289 -7.29 -13.05 -0.19
C VAL A 289 -6.69 -11.84 -0.88
N VAL A 290 -7.07 -10.65 -0.42
CA VAL A 290 -6.56 -9.37 -0.89
C VAL A 290 -6.17 -8.53 0.32
N LEU A 291 -4.91 -8.11 0.40
CA LEU A 291 -4.50 -7.02 1.28
C LEU A 291 -4.73 -5.71 0.52
N GLU A 292 -5.59 -4.83 1.03
CA GLU A 292 -5.81 -3.49 0.50
C GLU A 292 -5.17 -2.44 1.42
N GLU A 293 -4.06 -1.89 0.94
CA GLU A 293 -3.20 -0.93 1.62
C GLU A 293 -3.82 0.46 1.68
N TRP A 294 -4.47 0.93 0.61
CA TRP A 294 -4.92 2.33 0.48
C TRP A 294 -6.40 2.51 0.83
N GLY A 295 -7.21 1.53 0.46
CA GLY A 295 -8.66 1.56 0.59
C GLY A 295 -9.33 1.41 -0.77
N GLY A 296 -10.22 0.42 -0.86
CA GLY A 296 -10.96 0.09 -2.08
C GLY A 296 -12.36 -0.40 -1.75
N ASP A 297 -13.14 -0.63 -2.80
CA ASP A 297 -14.45 -1.29 -2.72
C ASP A 297 -14.33 -2.70 -3.30
N PRO A 298 -14.32 -3.75 -2.45
CA PRO A 298 -14.14 -5.12 -2.93
C PRO A 298 -15.33 -5.61 -3.77
N SER A 299 -16.51 -4.99 -3.67
CA SER A 299 -17.69 -5.39 -4.47
C SER A 299 -17.49 -5.17 -5.97
N GLY A 300 -16.58 -4.26 -6.35
CA GLY A 300 -16.19 -4.03 -7.74
C GLY A 300 -15.15 -5.00 -8.29
N ILE A 301 -14.55 -5.85 -7.46
CA ILE A 301 -13.61 -6.88 -7.92
C ILE A 301 -14.38 -7.95 -8.68
N SER A 302 -13.89 -8.33 -9.87
CA SER A 302 -14.48 -9.41 -10.65
C SER A 302 -13.45 -10.34 -11.27
N LEU A 303 -13.77 -11.63 -11.32
CA LEU A 303 -13.01 -12.60 -12.11
C LEU A 303 -13.38 -12.41 -13.59
N VAL A 304 -12.37 -12.32 -14.45
CA VAL A 304 -12.55 -12.13 -15.89
C VAL A 304 -11.82 -13.21 -16.68
N LYS A 305 -12.42 -13.64 -17.80
CA LYS A 305 -11.78 -14.47 -18.81
C LYS A 305 -11.23 -13.61 -19.92
N ARG A 306 -10.05 -13.96 -20.43
CA ARG A 306 -9.51 -13.37 -21.65
C ARG A 306 -9.92 -14.20 -22.87
N THR A 307 -10.90 -13.70 -23.60
CA THR A 307 -11.42 -14.30 -24.85
C THR A 307 -10.93 -13.55 -26.09
#